data_AF-A0A926ALI1-F1
#
_entry.id   AF-A0A926ALI1-F1
#
_cell.length_a   1.000
_cell.length_b   1.000
_cell.length_c   1.000
_cell.angle_alpha   90.00
_cell.angle_beta   90.00
_cell.angle_gamma   90.00
#
_symmetry.space_group_name_H-M   'P 1'
#
loop_
_entity.id
_entity.type
_entity.pdbx_description
1 polymer ?
#
loop_
_entity_poly.entity_id
_entity_poly.type
_entity_poly.pdbx_seq_one_letter_code
_entity_poly.pdbx_strand_id
1 'polypeptide(L)'
;MPSATTSLIRPLGSARIVTCHLLVASMIFFIVGCPNNNKPKPAPPRYSTLPPRADLPPFMKDTIYERIELMNTEALNVNNFGVVVLVQPTGDGQNAPLAVKDYVIREMIKKGIGSKNGNSPAEQMTPSEMLKDPRVAIVRVDGMIPAGARKGQQFDVAVSALDVGQNNTSSLAGGTLYRADLFINGANPRDPGKVIDVQGVCQGDIFVNPEYALRDPNDP
;
A
#
# COMPACT_ATOMS: atom_id res chain seq x y z
N MET A 1 -71.83 12.25 80.14
CA MET A 1 -72.88 12.17 79.08
C MET A 1 -72.52 13.20 78.02
N PRO A 2 -72.48 12.93 76.69
CA PRO A 2 -72.94 11.78 75.87
C PRO A 2 -71.75 10.96 75.28
N SER A 3 -71.75 9.62 75.21
CA SER A 3 -72.32 8.69 74.22
C SER A 3 -71.76 8.78 72.78
N ALA A 4 -70.86 7.84 72.42
CA ALA A 4 -70.82 7.26 71.07
C ALA A 4 -70.05 5.91 71.09
N THR A 5 -70.77 4.86 70.73
CA THR A 5 -70.39 3.45 70.62
C THR A 5 -69.52 3.17 69.39
N THR A 6 -68.38 2.49 69.56
CA THR A 6 -67.57 1.94 68.45
C THR A 6 -67.70 0.43 68.44
N SER A 7 -68.46 -0.13 67.50
CA SER A 7 -68.54 -1.57 67.27
C SER A 7 -67.43 -2.00 66.31
N LEU A 8 -66.53 -2.87 66.79
CA LEU A 8 -65.59 -3.64 65.99
C LEU A 8 -66.33 -4.74 65.23
N ILE A 9 -66.21 -4.75 63.90
CA ILE A 9 -66.51 -5.92 63.07
C ILE A 9 -65.24 -6.27 62.31
N ARG A 10 -64.62 -7.39 62.70
CA ARG A 10 -63.70 -8.14 61.85
C ARG A 10 -64.51 -9.14 61.01
N PRO A 11 -64.19 -9.28 59.73
CA PRO A 11 -64.29 -10.60 59.10
C PRO A 11 -62.91 -11.06 58.62
N LEU A 12 -62.51 -12.19 59.20
CA LEU A 12 -61.59 -13.17 58.62
C LEU A 12 -62.07 -13.60 57.23
N GLY A 13 -61.14 -13.95 56.32
CA GLY A 13 -61.41 -15.05 55.40
C GLY A 13 -60.98 -14.96 53.92
N SER A 14 -60.37 -13.88 53.42
CA SER A 14 -60.10 -13.77 51.96
C SER A 14 -58.64 -13.56 51.54
N ALA A 15 -57.73 -13.32 52.49
CA ALA A 15 -56.36 -12.90 52.15
C ALA A 15 -55.41 -14.02 51.67
N ARG A 16 -55.78 -15.30 51.79
CA ARG A 16 -54.89 -16.44 51.43
C ARG A 16 -55.12 -17.03 50.04
N ILE A 17 -56.26 -16.77 49.41
CA ILE A 17 -56.57 -17.32 48.07
C ILE A 17 -56.05 -16.38 46.97
N VAL A 18 -56.04 -15.07 47.22
CA VAL A 18 -55.58 -14.06 46.26
C VAL A 18 -54.06 -14.12 46.03
N THR A 19 -53.27 -14.48 47.04
CA THR A 19 -51.81 -14.60 46.93
C THR A 19 -51.36 -15.82 46.13
N CYS A 20 -52.15 -16.89 46.11
CA CYS A 20 -51.81 -18.11 45.35
C CYS A 20 -52.05 -17.94 43.84
N HIS A 21 -53.12 -17.24 43.44
CA HIS A 21 -53.37 -16.96 42.02
C HIS A 21 -52.38 -15.94 41.42
N LEU A 22 -51.86 -15.01 42.22
CA LEU A 22 -50.84 -14.06 41.78
C LEU A 22 -49.47 -14.71 41.53
N LEU A 23 -49.12 -15.74 42.31
CA LEU A 23 -47.88 -16.51 42.11
C LEU A 23 -47.95 -17.42 40.88
N VAL A 24 -49.11 -18.04 40.61
CA VAL A 24 -49.29 -18.88 39.42
C VAL A 24 -49.32 -18.04 38.13
N ALA A 25 -49.94 -16.85 38.16
CA ALA A 25 -49.92 -15.93 37.02
C ALA A 25 -48.51 -15.38 36.73
N SER A 26 -47.69 -15.14 37.76
CA SER A 26 -46.29 -14.73 37.61
C SER A 26 -45.41 -15.83 36.99
N MET A 27 -45.75 -17.10 37.16
CA MET A 27 -44.95 -18.22 36.64
C MET A 27 -45.23 -18.51 35.16
N ILE A 28 -46.43 -18.17 34.66
CA ILE A 28 -46.82 -18.34 33.25
C ILE A 28 -46.15 -17.29 32.34
N PHE A 29 -45.79 -16.12 32.88
CA PHE A 29 -45.08 -15.07 32.13
C PHE A 29 -43.61 -15.38 31.81
N PHE A 30 -42.98 -16.34 32.49
CA PHE A 30 -41.57 -16.69 32.27
C PHE A 30 -41.32 -17.73 31.17
N ILE A 31 -42.37 -18.33 30.59
CA ILE A 31 -42.22 -19.42 29.60
C ILE A 31 -42.37 -18.92 28.15
N VAL A 32 -42.80 -17.67 27.95
CA VAL A 32 -42.84 -17.06 26.61
C VAL A 32 -41.45 -16.50 26.27
N GLY A 33 -40.53 -17.42 25.97
CA GLY A 33 -39.26 -17.08 25.34
C GLY A 33 -39.51 -16.49 23.95
N CYS A 34 -39.11 -15.23 23.74
CA CYS A 34 -39.12 -14.62 22.42
C CYS A 34 -38.37 -15.54 21.43
N PRO A 35 -38.99 -15.97 20.32
CA PRO A 35 -38.27 -16.68 19.27
C PRO A 35 -37.31 -15.68 18.64
N ASN A 36 -36.08 -15.61 19.15
CA ASN A 36 -35.03 -14.79 18.57
C ASN A 36 -34.52 -15.50 17.32
N ASN A 37 -35.31 -15.41 16.25
CA ASN A 37 -35.06 -16.03 14.95
C ASN A 37 -33.99 -15.27 14.14
N ASN A 38 -33.29 -14.33 14.79
CA ASN A 38 -32.15 -13.63 14.23
C ASN A 38 -30.91 -14.51 14.33
N LYS A 39 -30.84 -15.53 13.47
CA LYS A 39 -29.55 -16.16 13.16
C LYS A 39 -28.61 -15.05 12.70
N PRO A 40 -27.43 -14.86 13.32
CA PRO A 40 -26.50 -13.84 12.87
C PRO A 40 -26.19 -14.10 11.40
N LYS A 41 -26.45 -13.10 10.55
CA LYS A 41 -26.12 -13.22 9.13
C LYS A 41 -24.62 -13.47 9.05
N PRO A 42 -24.16 -14.50 8.30
CA PRO A 42 -22.73 -14.72 8.13
C PRO A 42 -22.11 -13.42 7.60
N ALA A 43 -20.97 -13.04 8.18
CA ALA A 43 -20.24 -11.88 7.70
C ALA A 43 -20.02 -12.02 6.20
N PRO A 44 -20.17 -10.94 5.41
CA PRO A 44 -19.88 -11.02 3.99
C PRO A 44 -18.46 -11.55 3.81
N PRO A 45 -18.22 -12.40 2.79
CA PRO A 45 -16.89 -12.89 2.54
C PRO A 45 -15.95 -11.70 2.36
N ARG A 46 -14.75 -11.81 2.94
CA ARG A 46 -13.72 -10.75 2.88
C ARG A 46 -13.29 -10.42 1.45
N TYR A 47 -13.58 -11.34 0.52
CA TYR A 47 -13.22 -11.25 -0.89
C TYR A 47 -14.46 -11.46 -1.76
N SER A 48 -14.63 -10.62 -2.78
CA SER A 48 -15.65 -10.82 -3.80
C SER A 48 -15.28 -11.99 -4.68
N THR A 49 -16.20 -12.93 -4.90
CA THR A 49 -16.01 -13.98 -5.90
C THR A 49 -16.07 -13.34 -7.28
N LEU A 50 -14.96 -13.39 -8.02
CA LEU A 50 -14.94 -12.99 -9.42
C LEU A 50 -15.79 -13.96 -10.24
N PRO A 51 -16.49 -13.48 -11.29
CA PRO A 51 -17.21 -14.36 -12.20
C PRO A 51 -16.23 -15.29 -12.93
N PRO A 52 -16.69 -16.48 -13.36
CA PRO A 52 -15.92 -17.35 -14.25
C PRO A 52 -15.46 -16.59 -15.50
N ARG A 53 -14.26 -16.93 -15.99
CA ARG A 53 -13.66 -16.22 -17.13
C ARG A 53 -14.48 -16.42 -18.40
N ALA A 54 -14.97 -15.33 -18.98
CA ALA A 54 -15.84 -15.36 -20.16
C ALA A 54 -15.07 -15.72 -21.46
N ASP A 55 -13.81 -15.28 -21.56
CA ASP A 55 -13.00 -15.40 -22.78
C ASP A 55 -12.22 -16.73 -22.81
N LEU A 56 -12.94 -17.84 -22.88
CA LEU A 56 -12.33 -19.18 -22.92
C LEU A 56 -12.85 -20.02 -24.09
N PRO A 57 -11.97 -20.82 -24.74
CA PRO A 57 -12.39 -21.82 -25.70
C PRO A 57 -13.40 -22.81 -25.09
N PRO A 58 -14.35 -23.37 -25.88
CA PRO A 58 -15.39 -24.26 -25.36
C PRO A 58 -14.87 -25.49 -24.61
N PHE A 59 -13.67 -25.98 -24.96
CA PHE A 59 -13.05 -27.13 -24.31
C PHE A 59 -12.44 -26.81 -22.93
N MET A 60 -12.27 -25.53 -22.57
CA MET A 60 -11.76 -25.10 -21.25
C MET A 60 -12.89 -24.74 -20.27
N LYS A 61 -14.16 -24.79 -20.69
CA LYS A 61 -15.31 -24.60 -19.80
C LYS A 61 -15.39 -25.72 -18.77
N ASP A 62 -15.85 -25.36 -17.57
CA ASP A 62 -15.93 -26.19 -16.37
C ASP A 62 -14.58 -26.73 -15.84
N THR A 63 -13.45 -26.26 -16.38
CA THR A 63 -12.12 -26.64 -15.91
C THR A 63 -11.62 -25.70 -14.79
N ILE A 64 -10.54 -26.09 -14.11
CA ILE A 64 -9.88 -25.24 -13.11
C ILE A 64 -9.43 -23.92 -13.74
N TYR A 65 -9.04 -23.93 -15.02
CA TYR A 65 -8.58 -22.75 -15.76
C TYR A 65 -9.64 -21.65 -15.86
N GLU A 66 -10.93 -22.01 -15.83
CA GLU A 66 -12.04 -21.05 -15.81
C GLU A 66 -12.19 -20.32 -14.48
N ARG A 67 -11.73 -20.95 -13.40
CA ARG A 67 -11.94 -20.51 -12.02
C ARG A 67 -10.71 -19.85 -11.40
N ILE A 68 -9.58 -19.83 -12.10
CA ILE A 68 -8.33 -19.25 -11.62
C ILE A 68 -7.89 -18.09 -12.50
N GLU A 69 -7.24 -17.11 -11.88
CA GLU A 69 -6.47 -16.11 -12.57
C GLU A 69 -5.01 -16.56 -12.62
N LEU A 70 -4.51 -16.85 -13.82
CA LEU A 70 -3.09 -17.08 -13.99
C LEU A 70 -2.38 -15.74 -13.98
N MET A 71 -1.55 -15.53 -12.96
CA MET A 71 -0.62 -14.42 -12.87
C MET A 71 0.79 -14.90 -13.22
N ASN A 72 1.70 -13.96 -13.54
CA ASN A 72 3.12 -14.26 -13.79
C ASN A 72 3.38 -15.14 -15.03
N THR A 73 2.50 -15.09 -16.03
CA THR A 73 2.66 -15.78 -17.32
C THR A 73 3.46 -14.95 -18.33
N GLU A 74 3.45 -13.63 -18.15
CA GLU A 74 4.18 -12.67 -18.97
C GLU A 74 5.22 -11.93 -18.11
N ALA A 75 6.20 -11.31 -18.79
CA ALA A 75 7.19 -10.51 -18.10
C ALA A 75 6.54 -9.26 -17.50
N LEU A 76 6.81 -9.00 -16.23
CA LEU A 76 6.24 -7.88 -15.51
C LEU A 76 7.14 -6.65 -15.65
N ASN A 77 6.62 -5.60 -16.26
CA ASN A 77 7.31 -4.31 -16.32
C ASN A 77 7.17 -3.57 -14.99
N VAL A 78 8.30 -3.27 -14.36
CA VAL A 78 8.37 -2.58 -13.07
C VAL A 78 9.24 -1.36 -13.20
N ASN A 79 8.82 -0.25 -12.62
CA ASN A 79 9.55 1.00 -12.72
C ASN A 79 9.30 1.91 -11.53
N ASN A 80 10.23 2.84 -11.32
CA ASN A 80 10.12 3.89 -10.31
C ASN A 80 11.12 5.03 -10.60
N PHE A 81 10.98 6.14 -9.86
CA PHE A 81 12.00 7.17 -9.77
C PHE A 81 13.05 6.82 -8.71
N GLY A 82 14.32 7.05 -9.04
CA GLY A 82 15.46 6.83 -8.18
C GLY A 82 16.39 8.04 -8.13
N VAL A 83 17.43 7.93 -7.31
CA VAL A 83 18.48 8.95 -7.17
C VAL A 83 19.83 8.32 -7.42
N VAL A 84 20.61 8.96 -8.27
CA VAL A 84 21.99 8.58 -8.55
C VAL A 84 22.90 9.63 -7.96
N VAL A 85 23.96 9.18 -7.29
CA VAL A 85 25.02 10.04 -6.76
C VAL A 85 26.35 9.72 -7.37
N LEU A 86 27.33 10.58 -7.10
CA LEU A 86 28.72 10.42 -7.56
C LEU A 86 28.85 10.41 -9.08
N VAL A 87 27.88 10.98 -9.79
CA VAL A 87 28.03 11.25 -11.21
C VAL A 87 29.01 12.41 -11.42
N GLN A 88 29.53 12.53 -12.64
CA GLN A 88 30.20 13.73 -13.09
C GLN A 88 29.30 14.98 -12.82
N PRO A 89 29.85 16.21 -12.76
CA PRO A 89 29.10 17.43 -12.40
C PRO A 89 28.15 17.88 -13.54
N THR A 90 27.39 16.94 -14.07
CA THR A 90 26.42 17.05 -15.14
C THR A 90 25.03 16.63 -14.65
N GLY A 91 24.88 16.19 -13.40
CA GLY A 91 23.59 15.81 -12.82
C GLY A 91 22.71 17.02 -12.52
N ASP A 92 21.40 16.81 -12.64
CA ASP A 92 20.40 17.82 -12.36
C ASP A 92 19.21 17.24 -11.61
N GLY A 93 19.31 17.26 -10.27
CA GLY A 93 18.22 16.91 -9.36
C GLY A 93 17.24 18.05 -9.08
N GLN A 94 17.51 19.29 -9.52
CA GLN A 94 16.68 20.44 -9.19
C GLN A 94 15.56 20.68 -10.19
N ASN A 95 15.83 20.51 -11.49
CA ASN A 95 14.90 20.87 -12.57
C ASN A 95 13.92 19.75 -12.95
N ALA A 96 13.80 18.72 -12.11
CA ALA A 96 12.77 17.70 -12.23
C ALA A 96 11.36 18.29 -11.94
N PRO A 97 10.28 17.71 -12.51
CA PRO A 97 8.91 18.09 -12.18
C PRO A 97 8.65 18.06 -10.66
N LEU A 98 7.93 19.07 -10.14
CA LEU A 98 7.73 19.24 -8.70
C LEU A 98 7.16 17.98 -8.02
N ALA A 99 6.18 17.32 -8.63
CA ALA A 99 5.59 16.10 -8.09
C ALA A 99 6.61 14.96 -7.94
N VAL A 100 7.50 14.80 -8.93
CA VAL A 100 8.57 13.79 -8.89
C VAL A 100 9.59 14.13 -7.81
N LYS A 101 9.98 15.41 -7.73
CA LYS A 101 10.94 15.89 -6.73
C LYS A 101 10.42 15.67 -5.30
N ASP A 102 9.17 16.02 -5.02
CA ASP A 102 8.54 15.85 -3.71
C ASP A 102 8.45 14.37 -3.32
N TYR A 103 8.14 13.50 -4.29
CA TYR A 103 8.13 12.06 -4.09
C TYR A 103 9.53 11.53 -3.75
N VAL A 104 10.53 11.89 -4.54
CA VAL A 104 11.93 11.47 -4.33
C VAL A 104 12.45 11.95 -2.97
N ILE A 105 12.19 13.20 -2.60
CA ILE A 105 12.54 13.74 -1.27
C ILE A 105 11.89 12.88 -0.16
N ARG A 106 10.61 12.54 -0.30
CA ARG A 106 9.91 11.68 0.67
C ARG A 106 10.55 10.30 0.78
N GLU A 107 10.94 9.70 -0.34
CA GLU A 107 11.64 8.41 -0.38
C GLU A 107 13.03 8.48 0.25
N MET A 108 13.78 9.56 0.00
CA MET A 108 15.08 9.80 0.63
C MET A 108 14.96 9.90 2.16
N ILE A 109 13.94 10.63 2.65
CA ILE A 109 13.66 10.74 4.10
C ILE A 109 13.31 9.36 4.68
N LYS A 110 12.45 8.57 4.01
CA LYS A 110 12.11 7.20 4.45
C LYS A 110 13.33 6.29 4.57
N LYS A 111 14.34 6.51 3.73
CA LYS A 111 15.60 5.75 3.71
C LYS A 111 16.66 6.31 4.66
N GLY A 112 16.33 7.35 5.43
CA GLY A 112 17.18 7.89 6.50
C GLY A 112 18.08 9.05 6.09
N ILE A 113 17.96 9.58 4.86
CA ILE A 113 18.71 10.77 4.43
C ILE A 113 18.13 12.01 5.11
N GLY A 114 18.98 12.86 5.66
CA GLY A 114 18.63 14.01 6.50
C GLY A 114 18.43 13.66 7.97
N SER A 115 18.80 12.45 8.41
CA SER A 115 18.75 12.07 9.82
C SER A 115 19.91 12.71 10.59
N LYS A 116 19.62 13.36 11.72
CA LYS A 116 20.64 13.92 12.63
C LYS A 116 21.58 12.85 13.22
N ASN A 117 21.15 11.60 13.20
CA ASN A 117 21.93 10.45 13.68
C ASN A 117 22.68 9.73 12.54
N GLY A 118 22.72 10.31 11.34
CA GLY A 118 23.47 9.76 10.21
C GLY A 118 24.97 9.66 10.54
N ASN A 119 25.59 8.56 10.13
CA ASN A 119 27.01 8.30 10.40
C ASN A 119 27.93 9.06 9.41
N SER A 120 27.39 9.48 8.27
CA SER A 120 28.12 10.24 7.25
C SER A 120 27.61 11.69 7.12
N PRO A 121 28.46 12.66 6.75
CA PRO A 121 28.02 14.03 6.46
C PRO A 121 26.98 14.12 5.36
N ALA A 122 27.00 13.18 4.40
CA ALA A 122 26.01 13.08 3.33
C ALA A 122 24.63 12.62 3.84
N GLU A 123 24.59 11.73 4.83
CA GLU A 123 23.34 11.30 5.49
C GLU A 123 22.74 12.40 6.36
N GLN A 124 23.55 13.33 6.87
CA GLN A 124 23.08 14.45 7.69
C GLN A 124 22.57 15.64 6.85
N MET A 125 22.94 15.70 5.57
CA MET A 125 22.47 16.73 4.63
C MET A 125 20.97 16.56 4.37
N THR A 126 20.24 17.67 4.30
CA THR A 126 18.82 17.57 3.96
C THR A 126 18.65 17.05 2.52
N PRO A 127 17.67 16.19 2.23
CA PRO A 127 17.45 15.67 0.88
C PRO A 127 17.30 16.77 -0.18
N SER A 128 16.65 17.87 0.17
CA SER A 128 16.50 19.04 -0.71
C SER A 128 17.82 19.73 -1.03
N GLU A 129 18.78 19.75 -0.11
CA GLU A 129 20.13 20.27 -0.33
C GLU A 129 20.97 19.29 -1.15
N MET A 130 20.87 17.99 -0.86
CA MET A 130 21.57 16.95 -1.62
C MET A 130 21.17 16.99 -3.10
N LEU A 131 19.89 17.20 -3.42
CA LEU A 131 19.43 17.37 -4.80
C LEU A 131 19.92 18.66 -5.47
N LYS A 132 20.52 19.62 -4.74
CA LYS A 132 21.12 20.83 -5.34
C LYS A 132 22.55 20.58 -5.82
N ASP A 133 23.18 19.49 -5.38
CA ASP A 133 24.52 19.13 -5.81
C ASP A 133 24.47 18.67 -7.29
N PRO A 134 25.29 19.27 -8.18
CA PRO A 134 25.39 18.85 -9.59
C PRO A 134 25.92 17.43 -9.80
N ARG A 135 26.37 16.74 -8.73
CA ARG A 135 26.78 15.33 -8.76
C ARG A 135 25.64 14.38 -8.38
N VAL A 136 24.42 14.89 -8.27
CA VAL A 136 23.22 14.13 -7.94
C VAL A 136 22.18 14.31 -9.03
N ALA A 137 21.66 13.21 -9.53
CA ALA A 137 20.65 13.20 -10.57
C ALA A 137 19.42 12.38 -10.13
N ILE A 138 18.23 12.89 -10.45
CA ILE A 138 17.01 12.09 -10.37
C ILE A 138 16.89 11.32 -11.69
N VAL A 139 16.63 10.02 -11.58
CA VAL A 139 16.58 9.11 -12.72
C VAL A 139 15.27 8.34 -12.72
N ARG A 140 14.90 7.85 -13.91
CA ARG A 140 13.89 6.84 -14.08
C ARG A 140 14.57 5.48 -14.15
N VAL A 141 14.00 4.51 -13.44
CA VAL A 141 14.49 3.14 -13.40
C VAL A 141 13.39 2.24 -13.92
N ASP A 142 13.68 1.52 -15.01
CA ASP A 142 12.77 0.57 -15.66
C ASP A 142 13.40 -0.82 -15.65
N GLY A 143 12.65 -1.82 -15.22
CA GLY A 143 13.08 -3.21 -15.11
C GLY A 143 12.03 -4.15 -15.63
N MET A 144 12.47 -5.32 -16.11
CA MET A 144 11.58 -6.36 -16.60
C MET A 144 11.81 -7.64 -15.79
N ILE A 145 10.85 -7.97 -14.94
CA ILE A 145 10.89 -9.21 -14.17
C ILE A 145 10.43 -10.35 -15.07
N PRO A 146 11.24 -11.40 -15.28
CA PRO A 146 10.86 -12.51 -16.16
C PRO A 146 9.68 -13.31 -15.58
N ALA A 147 8.87 -13.90 -16.46
CA ALA A 147 7.79 -14.79 -16.06
C ALA A 147 8.32 -15.96 -15.22
N GLY A 148 7.65 -16.25 -14.10
CA GLY A 148 8.07 -17.30 -13.17
C GLY A 148 9.26 -16.92 -12.27
N ALA A 149 9.67 -15.65 -12.23
CA ALA A 149 10.74 -15.19 -11.34
C ALA A 149 10.44 -15.52 -9.87
N ARG A 150 11.49 -15.93 -9.15
CA ARG A 150 11.39 -16.21 -7.71
C ARG A 150 11.84 -15.00 -6.89
N LYS A 151 11.32 -14.90 -5.67
CA LYS A 151 11.77 -13.87 -4.72
C LYS A 151 13.28 -13.99 -4.49
N GLY A 152 14.01 -12.89 -4.67
CA GLY A 152 15.47 -12.83 -4.53
C GLY A 152 16.25 -13.18 -5.80
N GLN A 153 15.59 -13.57 -6.88
CA GLN A 153 16.23 -13.70 -8.19
C GLN A 153 16.68 -12.32 -8.67
N GLN A 154 17.89 -12.25 -9.21
CA GLN A 154 18.43 -11.04 -9.82
C GLN A 154 17.86 -10.85 -11.23
N PHE A 155 17.67 -9.60 -11.62
CA PHE A 155 17.26 -9.21 -12.96
C PHE A 155 17.89 -7.86 -13.29
N ASP A 156 18.01 -7.58 -14.58
CA ASP A 156 18.65 -6.36 -15.07
C ASP A 156 17.65 -5.20 -15.09
N VAL A 157 18.19 -4.00 -14.88
CA VAL A 157 17.42 -2.76 -14.77
C VAL A 157 18.08 -1.71 -15.64
N ALA A 158 17.28 -1.05 -16.47
CA ALA A 158 17.71 0.09 -17.25
C ALA A 158 17.49 1.37 -16.44
N VAL A 159 18.52 2.20 -16.39
CA VAL A 159 18.46 3.51 -15.74
C VAL A 159 18.59 4.58 -16.81
N SER A 160 17.64 5.51 -16.84
CA SER A 160 17.63 6.63 -17.77
C SER A 160 17.53 7.95 -17.00
N ALA A 161 18.21 8.98 -17.52
CA ALA A 161 17.97 10.34 -17.06
C ALA A 161 16.50 10.71 -17.35
N LEU A 162 15.90 11.56 -16.50
CA LEU A 162 14.54 12.02 -16.76
C LEU A 162 14.47 12.75 -18.10
N ASP A 163 13.65 12.19 -18.98
CA ASP A 163 13.24 12.68 -20.30
C ASP A 163 12.12 13.73 -20.21
N VAL A 164 11.50 13.86 -19.03
CA VAL A 164 10.37 14.76 -18.78
C VAL A 164 10.82 15.99 -17.98
N GLY A 165 10.83 17.16 -18.63
CA GLY A 165 11.13 18.45 -18.00
C GLY A 165 12.36 19.15 -18.60
N GLN A 166 12.95 20.06 -17.83
CA GLN A 166 14.21 20.76 -18.14
C GLN A 166 15.40 20.07 -17.45
N ASN A 167 15.39 18.74 -17.36
CA ASN A 167 16.49 18.01 -16.75
C ASN A 167 17.72 18.06 -17.67
N ASN A 168 18.79 18.70 -17.20
CA ASN A 168 20.02 18.85 -17.95
C ASN A 168 21.06 17.74 -17.65
N THR A 169 20.61 16.60 -17.12
CA THR A 169 21.50 15.46 -16.85
C THR A 169 22.07 14.88 -18.15
N SER A 170 23.35 15.15 -18.43
CA SER A 170 23.99 14.68 -19.68
C SER A 170 24.66 13.31 -19.56
N SER A 171 25.09 12.90 -18.36
CA SER A 171 25.78 11.63 -18.14
C SER A 171 25.45 11.03 -16.78
N LEU A 172 25.30 9.70 -16.75
CA LEU A 172 25.15 8.90 -15.52
C LEU A 172 26.41 8.06 -15.23
N ALA A 173 27.50 8.28 -15.98
CA ALA A 173 28.71 7.48 -15.87
C ALA A 173 29.39 7.65 -14.52
N GLY A 174 29.82 6.53 -13.93
CA GLY A 174 30.49 6.49 -12.63
C GLY A 174 29.56 6.72 -11.43
N GLY A 175 28.25 6.85 -11.67
CA GLY A 175 27.27 7.05 -10.61
C GLY A 175 26.90 5.76 -9.88
N THR A 176 26.45 5.91 -8.63
CA THR A 176 25.86 4.83 -7.84
C THR A 176 24.38 5.13 -7.62
N LEU A 177 23.52 4.19 -7.97
CA LEU A 177 22.09 4.23 -7.73
C LEU A 177 21.81 3.94 -6.25
N TYR A 178 21.22 4.91 -5.56
CA TYR A 178 20.65 4.67 -4.23
C TYR A 178 19.48 3.70 -4.34
N ARG A 179 19.31 2.88 -3.30
CA ARG A 179 18.26 1.88 -3.24
C ARG A 179 16.90 2.46 -3.65
N ALA A 180 16.32 1.91 -4.70
CA ALA A 180 14.99 2.25 -5.20
C ALA A 180 14.10 1.00 -5.20
N ASP A 181 12.87 1.17 -4.75
CA ASP A 181 11.86 0.11 -4.77
C ASP A 181 11.11 0.19 -6.11
N LEU A 182 10.76 -0.93 -6.73
CA LEU A 182 10.15 -0.96 -8.06
C LEU A 182 8.69 -1.41 -7.98
N PHE A 183 7.84 -0.71 -8.71
CA PHE A 183 6.39 -0.90 -8.70
C PHE A 183 5.87 -1.12 -10.11
N ILE A 184 4.68 -1.72 -10.24
CA ILE A 184 3.98 -1.78 -11.51
C ILE A 184 3.52 -0.36 -11.86
N ASN A 185 4.01 0.21 -12.96
CA ASN A 185 3.70 1.58 -13.39
C ASN A 185 4.02 2.67 -12.33
N GLY A 186 5.08 2.50 -11.55
CA GLY A 186 5.52 3.47 -10.55
C GLY A 186 6.17 4.74 -11.10
N ALA A 187 6.73 4.70 -12.32
CA ALA A 187 7.42 5.84 -12.94
C ALA A 187 6.48 6.81 -13.67
N ASN A 188 5.36 7.22 -13.06
CA ASN A 188 4.45 8.22 -13.63
C ASN A 188 4.77 9.63 -13.11
N PRO A 189 5.21 10.58 -13.96
CA PRO A 189 5.58 11.93 -13.50
C PRO A 189 4.44 12.74 -12.89
N ARG A 190 3.17 12.43 -13.23
CA ARG A 190 2.00 13.15 -12.73
C ARG A 190 1.51 12.64 -11.38
N ASP A 191 1.70 11.36 -11.11
CA ASP A 191 1.21 10.69 -9.89
C ASP A 191 2.23 9.64 -9.40
N PRO A 192 3.42 10.08 -8.94
CA PRO A 192 4.45 9.19 -8.45
C PRO A 192 4.07 8.56 -7.11
N GLY A 193 4.34 7.26 -6.94
CA GLY A 193 4.16 6.56 -5.66
C GLY A 193 2.72 6.15 -5.30
N LYS A 194 1.80 6.10 -6.28
CA LYS A 194 0.42 5.63 -6.08
C LYS A 194 0.34 4.16 -5.62
N VAL A 195 1.24 3.33 -6.14
CA VAL A 195 1.25 1.89 -5.89
C VAL A 195 2.13 1.59 -4.67
N ILE A 196 1.62 0.77 -3.76
CA ILE A 196 2.30 0.42 -2.50
C ILE A 196 2.98 -0.94 -2.54
N ASP A 197 2.62 -1.81 -3.50
CA ASP A 197 3.12 -3.19 -3.54
C ASP A 197 4.46 -3.28 -4.29
N VAL A 198 5.53 -3.49 -3.52
CA VAL A 198 6.90 -3.54 -4.02
C VAL A 198 7.15 -4.87 -4.72
N GLN A 199 7.39 -4.82 -6.03
CA GLN A 199 7.66 -6.01 -6.84
C GLN A 199 9.15 -6.35 -6.88
N GLY A 200 10.02 -5.34 -6.78
CA GLY A 200 11.46 -5.49 -6.88
C GLY A 200 12.21 -4.36 -6.18
N VAL A 201 13.52 -4.53 -6.05
CA VAL A 201 14.42 -3.52 -5.47
C VAL A 201 15.67 -3.47 -6.32
N CYS A 202 16.16 -2.27 -6.60
CA CYS A 202 17.42 -2.06 -7.31
C CYS A 202 18.33 -1.11 -6.52
N GLN A 203 19.63 -1.36 -6.57
CA GLN A 203 20.67 -0.55 -5.92
C GLN A 203 22.03 -0.94 -6.52
N GLY A 204 23.00 -0.03 -6.45
CA GLY A 204 24.38 -0.32 -6.81
C GLY A 204 24.92 0.56 -7.92
N ASP A 205 26.09 0.19 -8.45
CA ASP A 205 26.81 1.01 -9.42
C ASP A 205 26.17 0.97 -10.80
N ILE A 206 26.19 2.11 -11.49
CA ILE A 206 25.64 2.25 -12.82
C ILE A 206 26.73 1.96 -13.85
N PHE A 207 26.41 1.03 -14.74
CA PHE A 207 27.23 0.70 -15.89
C PHE A 207 26.68 1.45 -17.11
N VAL A 208 27.51 2.32 -17.67
CA VAL A 208 27.22 3.01 -18.94
C VAL A 208 28.07 2.38 -20.03
N ASN A 209 27.53 2.25 -21.24
CA ASN A 209 28.33 1.81 -22.39
C ASN A 209 29.53 2.77 -22.54
N PRO A 210 30.78 2.26 -22.56
CA PRO A 210 31.98 3.09 -22.62
C PRO A 210 32.03 4.04 -23.82
N GLU A 211 31.37 3.70 -24.94
CA GLU A 211 31.28 4.60 -26.10
C GLU A 211 30.61 5.94 -25.74
N TYR A 212 29.56 5.91 -24.94
CA TYR A 212 28.88 7.14 -24.48
C TYR A 212 29.66 7.86 -23.38
N ALA A 213 30.43 7.13 -22.57
CA ALA A 213 31.21 7.72 -21.48
C ALA A 213 32.44 8.49 -21.98
N LEU A 214 32.99 8.11 -23.13
CA LEU A 214 34.19 8.71 -23.72
C LEU A 214 33.89 9.79 -24.76
N ARG A 215 32.66 9.85 -25.28
CA ARG A 215 32.27 10.85 -26.28
C ARG A 215 32.26 12.23 -25.63
N ASP A 216 33.08 13.14 -26.15
CA ASP A 216 33.03 14.55 -25.75
C ASP A 216 31.65 15.10 -26.15
N PRO A 217 30.90 15.76 -25.24
CA PRO A 217 29.62 16.37 -25.58
C PRO A 217 29.71 17.41 -26.72
N ASN A 218 30.92 17.83 -27.13
CA ASN A 218 31.16 18.71 -28.27
C ASN A 218 31.49 17.98 -29.59
N ASP A 219 31.55 16.65 -29.62
CA ASP A 219 31.88 15.85 -30.82
C ASP A 219 30.60 15.30 -31.50
N PRO A 220 30.22 15.83 -32.70
CA PRO A 220 28.93 15.58 -33.36
C PRO A 220 28.71 14.14 -33.81
#